data_AF-A0A7S3LE80-F1
#
_entry.id   AF-A0A7S3LE80-F1
#
_cell.length_a   1.000
_cell.length_b   1.000
_cell.length_c   1.000
_cell.angle_alpha   90.00
_cell.angle_beta   90.00
_cell.angle_gamma   90.00
#
_symmetry.space_group_name_H-M   'P 1'
#
loop_
_entity.id
_entity.type
_entity.pdbx_description
1 polymer ?
#
loop_
_entity_poly.entity_id
_entity_poly.type
_entity_poly.pdbx_seq_one_letter_code
_entity_poly.pdbx_strand_id
1 'polypeptide(L)'
;MNFCDLNEAGLTALEKRHYERAVTLFRHGINKLNQEREHTPKPPRNRTFFYHAVPLHLGLDENAPFTANTSSQDGHFFLFDTVFLIDYNGIWQSYAFAITTLLYNIALTLHLQGLERTQHFKLDQARQIYAKALRFFTSTGKATLAATREGDRRVLFLALSNNYGHVCALLCDREGTEKAQEFIRELIADPFSDQILDPSDMSFFRATCLLGKLKELAPSPAPSA
;
A
#
# COMPACT_ATOMS: atom_id res chain seq x y z
N MET A 1 -23.74 -5.91 -9.95
CA MET A 1 -22.71 -5.11 -9.27
C MET A 1 -21.48 -5.11 -10.18
N ASN A 2 -21.06 -3.94 -10.63
CA ASN A 2 -19.86 -3.77 -11.46
C ASN A 2 -18.60 -3.77 -10.56
N PHE A 3 -17.42 -3.64 -11.15
CA PHE A 3 -16.16 -3.56 -10.42
C PHE A 3 -16.10 -2.39 -9.41
N CYS A 4 -16.51 -1.18 -9.82
CA CYS A 4 -16.47 0.02 -8.97
C CYS A 4 -17.34 -0.14 -7.72
N ASP A 5 -18.57 -0.61 -7.90
CA ASP A 5 -19.51 -0.88 -6.80
C ASP A 5 -18.90 -1.88 -5.77
N LEU A 6 -18.17 -2.90 -6.25
CA LEU A 6 -17.52 -3.89 -5.39
C LEU A 6 -16.35 -3.28 -4.61
N ASN A 7 -15.59 -2.37 -5.24
CA ASN A 7 -14.50 -1.68 -4.58
C ASN A 7 -15.03 -0.76 -3.47
N GLU A 8 -16.03 0.08 -3.78
CA GLU A 8 -16.68 0.97 -2.81
C GLU A 8 -17.31 0.20 -1.64
N ALA A 9 -18.02 -0.89 -1.93
CA ALA A 9 -18.57 -1.75 -0.88
C ALA A 9 -17.46 -2.39 -0.01
N GLY A 10 -16.32 -2.72 -0.62
CA GLY A 10 -15.14 -3.22 0.08
C GLY A 10 -14.55 -2.19 1.04
N LEU A 11 -14.41 -0.94 0.60
CA LEU A 11 -14.00 0.19 1.43
C LEU A 11 -14.94 0.36 2.63
N THR A 12 -16.25 0.42 2.36
CA THR A 12 -17.28 0.56 3.41
C THR A 12 -17.21 -0.59 4.43
N ALA A 13 -16.94 -1.81 3.97
CA ALA A 13 -16.77 -2.96 4.86
C ALA A 13 -15.49 -2.85 5.69
N LEU A 14 -14.40 -2.37 5.11
CA LEU A 14 -13.12 -2.16 5.80
C LEU A 14 -13.24 -1.11 6.91
N GLU A 15 -13.85 0.05 6.61
CA GLU A 15 -14.10 1.11 7.61
C GLU A 15 -14.92 0.58 8.80
N LYS A 16 -15.87 -0.31 8.54
CA LYS A 16 -16.69 -0.97 9.56
C LYS A 16 -15.98 -2.16 10.23
N ARG A 17 -14.68 -2.35 10.02
CA ARG A 17 -13.86 -3.48 10.51
C ARG A 17 -14.40 -4.88 10.14
N HIS A 18 -15.18 -4.97 9.05
CA HIS A 18 -15.65 -6.24 8.49
C HIS A 18 -14.62 -6.82 7.52
N TYR A 19 -13.41 -7.12 7.99
CA TYR A 19 -12.26 -7.45 7.13
C TYR A 19 -12.50 -8.62 6.18
N GLU A 20 -13.11 -9.71 6.64
CA GLU A 20 -13.36 -10.87 5.78
C GLU A 20 -14.31 -10.54 4.62
N ARG A 21 -15.32 -9.71 4.91
CA ARG A 21 -16.23 -9.19 3.89
C ARG A 21 -15.50 -8.25 2.94
N ALA A 22 -14.66 -7.36 3.43
CA ALA A 22 -13.85 -6.47 2.60
C ALA A 22 -12.92 -7.25 1.66
N VAL A 23 -12.15 -8.23 2.16
CA VAL A 23 -11.31 -9.12 1.33
C VAL A 23 -12.14 -9.80 0.24
N THR A 24 -13.31 -10.33 0.59
CA THR A 24 -14.20 -11.00 -0.36
C THR A 24 -14.66 -10.04 -1.46
N LEU A 25 -15.08 -8.83 -1.10
CA LEU A 25 -15.54 -7.81 -2.05
C LEU A 25 -14.42 -7.36 -3.00
N PHE A 26 -13.22 -7.10 -2.49
CA PHE A 26 -12.08 -6.74 -3.34
C PHE A 26 -11.66 -7.87 -4.28
N ARG A 27 -11.67 -9.13 -3.82
CA ARG A 27 -11.42 -10.30 -4.68
C ARG A 27 -12.48 -10.42 -5.79
N HIS A 28 -13.74 -10.21 -5.47
CA HIS A 28 -14.80 -10.16 -6.47
C HIS A 28 -14.57 -9.00 -7.45
N GLY A 29 -14.12 -7.84 -6.96
CA GLY A 29 -13.72 -6.71 -7.79
C GLY A 29 -12.64 -7.08 -8.80
N ILE A 30 -11.57 -7.77 -8.34
CA ILE A 30 -10.50 -8.29 -9.22
C ILE A 30 -11.08 -9.24 -10.27
N ASN A 31 -11.93 -10.19 -9.87
CA ASN A 31 -12.52 -11.15 -10.81
C ASN A 31 -13.38 -10.45 -11.86
N LYS A 32 -14.20 -9.47 -11.43
CA LYS A 32 -15.03 -8.68 -12.33
C LYS A 32 -14.19 -7.84 -13.30
N LEU A 33 -13.11 -7.23 -12.80
CA LEU A 33 -12.14 -6.49 -13.59
C LEU A 33 -11.47 -7.36 -14.66
N ASN A 34 -11.08 -8.61 -14.32
CA ASN A 34 -10.53 -9.57 -15.28
C ASN A 34 -11.58 -9.95 -16.34
N GLN A 35 -12.83 -10.22 -15.95
CA GLN A 35 -13.91 -10.56 -16.89
C GLN A 35 -14.20 -9.41 -17.87
N GLU A 36 -14.29 -8.18 -17.37
CA GLU A 36 -14.52 -7.01 -18.22
C GLU A 36 -13.35 -6.75 -19.18
N ARG A 37 -12.13 -7.06 -18.75
CA ARG A 37 -10.95 -7.12 -19.60
C ARG A 37 -11.06 -8.22 -20.67
N GLU A 38 -11.66 -9.38 -20.42
CA GLU A 38 -11.74 -10.39 -21.49
C GLU A 38 -12.76 -10.02 -22.59
N HIS A 39 -13.81 -9.27 -22.25
CA HIS A 39 -15.00 -9.12 -23.10
C HIS A 39 -15.16 -7.73 -23.75
N THR A 40 -14.35 -6.73 -23.38
CA THR A 40 -14.52 -5.36 -23.87
C THR A 40 -13.48 -5.03 -24.95
N PRO A 41 -13.86 -4.75 -26.21
CA PRO A 41 -12.91 -4.29 -27.22
C PRO A 41 -12.24 -2.98 -26.76
N LYS A 42 -10.95 -2.80 -27.04
CA LYS A 42 -10.16 -1.63 -26.61
C LYS A 42 -10.89 -0.32 -26.99
N PRO A 43 -11.39 0.48 -26.03
CA PRO A 43 -11.98 1.77 -26.33
C PRO A 43 -10.88 2.77 -26.75
N PRO A 44 -11.24 3.87 -27.43
CA PRO A 44 -10.26 4.87 -27.88
C PRO A 44 -9.42 5.40 -26.71
N ARG A 45 -8.14 5.64 -26.99
CA ARG A 45 -7.18 6.32 -26.11
C ARG A 45 -7.74 7.72 -25.83
N ASN A 46 -8.12 8.01 -24.58
CA ASN A 46 -8.38 9.35 -23.98
C ASN A 46 -9.40 9.22 -22.83
N ARG A 47 -9.09 8.47 -21.77
CA ARG A 47 -9.82 8.58 -20.49
C ARG A 47 -8.85 8.59 -19.32
N THR A 48 -9.01 9.59 -18.47
CA THR A 48 -8.20 9.81 -17.26
C THR A 48 -8.58 8.78 -16.19
N PHE A 49 -7.58 8.30 -15.46
CA PHE A 49 -7.74 7.43 -14.30
C PHE A 49 -7.75 8.30 -13.05
N PHE A 50 -8.80 8.18 -12.23
CA PHE A 50 -8.89 8.86 -10.94
C PHE A 50 -8.89 7.82 -9.84
N TYR A 51 -8.19 8.11 -8.75
CA TYR A 51 -8.44 7.43 -7.50
C TYR A 51 -8.62 8.47 -6.41
N HIS A 52 -9.26 8.03 -5.32
CA HIS A 52 -9.36 8.82 -4.12
C HIS A 52 -8.66 8.06 -3.00
N ALA A 53 -7.62 8.70 -2.44
CA ALA A 53 -7.06 8.30 -1.17
C ALA A 53 -8.13 8.58 -0.10
N VAL A 54 -8.62 7.54 0.55
CA VAL A 54 -9.62 7.62 1.61
C VAL A 54 -8.92 7.22 2.91
N PRO A 55 -8.69 8.18 3.83
CA PRO A 55 -8.20 7.86 5.16
C PRO A 55 -9.20 6.95 5.88
N LEU A 56 -8.73 5.89 6.51
CA LEU A 56 -9.60 5.04 7.32
C LEU A 56 -9.85 5.71 8.67
N HIS A 57 -11.11 5.84 9.05
CA HIS A 57 -11.49 6.23 10.40
C HIS A 57 -11.44 5.02 11.34
N LEU A 58 -10.24 4.53 11.61
CA LEU A 58 -10.00 3.52 12.63
C LEU A 58 -10.24 4.20 13.98
N GLY A 59 -11.40 3.96 14.59
CA GLY A 59 -11.79 4.62 15.84
C GLY A 59 -10.67 4.60 16.89
N LEU A 60 -10.53 5.70 17.63
CA LEU A 60 -9.62 5.86 18.78
C LEU A 60 -10.02 4.88 19.89
N ASP A 61 -9.70 3.61 19.69
CA ASP A 61 -9.69 2.67 20.79
C ASP A 61 -8.34 2.89 21.49
N GLU A 62 -8.35 3.40 22.71
CA GLU A 62 -7.14 3.63 23.51
C GLU A 62 -6.37 2.32 23.76
N ASN A 63 -7.00 1.17 23.50
CA ASN A 63 -6.40 -0.16 23.54
C ASN A 63 -6.18 -0.77 22.15
N ALA A 64 -6.53 -0.08 21.06
CA ALA A 64 -6.13 -0.53 19.74
C ALA A 64 -4.60 -0.49 19.68
N PRO A 65 -3.94 -1.55 19.19
CA PRO A 65 -2.50 -1.50 18.90
C PRO A 65 -2.16 -0.49 17.79
N PHE A 66 -3.18 0.16 17.21
CA PHE A 66 -3.08 1.17 16.18
C PHE A 66 -3.02 2.56 16.82
N THR A 67 -1.83 3.11 17.01
CA THR A 67 -1.73 4.54 17.31
C THR A 67 -2.04 5.32 16.05
N ALA A 68 -3.18 6.03 16.03
CA ALA A 68 -3.61 6.94 14.95
C ALA A 68 -2.74 8.21 14.84
N ASN A 69 -1.50 8.18 15.30
CA ASN A 69 -0.69 9.36 15.53
C ASN A 69 0.43 9.43 14.47
N THR A 70 0.42 10.48 13.66
CA THR A 70 1.47 10.83 12.68
C THR A 70 2.77 11.31 13.34
N SER A 71 2.82 11.40 14.68
CA SER A 71 4.00 11.82 15.44
C SER A 71 4.76 10.62 16.00
N SER A 72 6.01 10.47 15.55
CA SER A 72 6.85 9.31 15.79
C SER A 72 7.62 9.35 17.10
N GLN A 73 7.66 8.20 17.77
CA GLN A 73 8.71 7.84 18.70
C GLN A 73 9.36 6.57 18.12
N ASP A 74 10.68 6.58 17.95
CA ASP A 74 11.53 5.38 17.77
C ASP A 74 11.78 4.77 16.36
N GLY A 75 11.46 5.45 15.26
CA GLY A 75 12.01 5.07 13.94
C GLY A 75 11.45 3.79 13.32
N HIS A 76 10.21 3.47 13.65
CA HIS A 76 9.45 2.40 13.04
C HIS A 76 8.76 2.87 11.74
N PHE A 77 8.45 1.94 10.85
CA PHE A 77 7.52 2.21 9.75
C PHE A 77 6.14 2.52 10.34
N PHE A 78 5.41 3.44 9.72
CA PHE A 78 4.05 3.75 10.10
C PHE A 78 3.10 2.89 9.29
N LEU A 79 1.91 2.62 9.80
CA LEU A 79 0.87 2.10 8.94
C LEU A 79 0.26 3.27 8.16
N PHE A 80 0.35 3.20 6.83
CA PHE A 80 -0.40 4.08 5.94
C PHE A 80 -1.83 3.53 5.85
N ASP A 81 -2.70 4.00 6.71
CA ASP A 81 -4.10 3.59 6.84
C ASP A 81 -5.02 4.25 5.80
N THR A 82 -4.49 4.46 4.60
CA THR A 82 -5.25 4.97 3.46
C THR A 82 -5.67 3.81 2.58
N VAL A 83 -6.96 3.72 2.30
CA VAL A 83 -7.53 2.84 1.28
C VAL A 83 -7.78 3.64 0.00
N PHE A 84 -7.69 2.99 -1.15
CA PHE A 84 -7.83 3.69 -2.44
C PHE A 84 -9.12 3.28 -3.15
N LEU A 85 -10.00 4.26 -3.36
CA LEU A 85 -11.16 4.11 -4.25
C LEU A 85 -10.70 4.33 -5.69
N ILE A 86 -11.11 3.45 -6.59
CA ILE A 86 -10.86 3.61 -8.04
C ILE A 86 -12.16 4.09 -8.66
N ASP A 87 -12.15 5.30 -9.19
CA ASP A 87 -13.25 5.82 -10.01
C ASP A 87 -12.83 5.80 -11.47
N TYR A 88 -13.24 4.75 -12.19
CA TYR A 88 -12.73 4.51 -13.53
C TYR A 88 -13.74 3.96 -14.52
N ASN A 89 -13.85 4.65 -15.65
CA ASN A 89 -14.67 4.27 -16.81
C ASN A 89 -13.85 3.70 -18.00
N GLY A 90 -12.64 3.13 -17.78
CA GLY A 90 -11.72 2.81 -18.89
C GLY A 90 -10.76 1.63 -18.72
N ILE A 91 -11.12 0.58 -17.95
CA ILE A 91 -10.30 -0.51 -17.34
C ILE A 91 -8.96 -0.92 -18.00
N TRP A 92 -8.82 -0.80 -19.30
CA TRP A 92 -7.67 -1.21 -20.10
C TRP A 92 -6.40 -0.39 -19.98
N GLN A 93 -6.50 0.94 -19.92
CA GLN A 93 -5.31 1.81 -20.00
C GLN A 93 -4.55 1.80 -18.67
N SER A 94 -5.27 1.54 -17.57
CA SER A 94 -4.74 1.50 -16.20
C SER A 94 -5.02 0.16 -15.51
N TYR A 95 -5.21 -0.92 -16.27
CA TYR A 95 -5.53 -2.25 -15.73
C TYR A 95 -4.57 -2.68 -14.62
N ALA A 96 -3.27 -2.41 -14.86
CA ALA A 96 -2.24 -2.76 -13.92
C ALA A 96 -2.34 -2.01 -12.60
N PHE A 97 -2.62 -0.71 -12.68
CA PHE A 97 -2.88 0.10 -11.51
C PHE A 97 -4.13 -0.39 -10.78
N ALA A 98 -5.22 -0.63 -11.50
CA ALA A 98 -6.46 -1.10 -10.87
C ALA A 98 -6.26 -2.43 -10.11
N ILE A 99 -5.52 -3.38 -10.68
CA ILE A 99 -5.14 -4.62 -10.00
C ILE A 99 -4.23 -4.35 -8.81
N THR A 100 -3.19 -3.52 -8.97
CA THR A 100 -2.27 -3.17 -7.88
C THR A 100 -3.01 -2.55 -6.70
N THR A 101 -3.92 -1.61 -6.96
CA THR A 101 -4.71 -0.94 -5.93
C THR A 101 -5.63 -1.93 -5.20
N LEU A 102 -6.32 -2.83 -5.91
CA LEU A 102 -7.16 -3.83 -5.26
C LEU A 102 -6.34 -4.81 -4.41
N LEU A 103 -5.18 -5.23 -4.91
CA LEU A 103 -4.27 -6.07 -4.13
C LEU A 103 -3.76 -5.32 -2.90
N TYR A 104 -3.43 -4.04 -3.02
CA TYR A 104 -3.08 -3.19 -1.89
C TYR A 104 -4.23 -3.13 -0.86
N ASN A 105 -5.47 -2.86 -1.28
CA ASN A 105 -6.62 -2.79 -0.38
C ASN A 105 -6.87 -4.14 0.33
N ILE A 106 -6.69 -5.28 -0.37
CA ILE A 106 -6.74 -6.62 0.23
C ILE A 106 -5.63 -6.79 1.28
N ALA A 107 -4.40 -6.41 0.94
CA ALA A 107 -3.26 -6.54 1.84
C ALA A 107 -3.43 -5.67 3.09
N LEU A 108 -3.87 -4.42 2.94
CA LEU A 108 -4.18 -3.53 4.07
C LEU A 108 -5.27 -4.12 4.98
N THR A 109 -6.32 -4.67 4.38
CA THR A 109 -7.40 -5.34 5.11
C THR A 109 -6.87 -6.51 5.95
N LEU A 110 -6.00 -7.35 5.37
CA LEU A 110 -5.38 -8.48 6.07
C LEU A 110 -4.36 -8.03 7.13
N HIS A 111 -3.62 -6.95 6.85
CA HIS A 111 -2.66 -6.36 7.76
C HIS A 111 -3.36 -5.83 9.02
N LEU A 112 -4.43 -5.04 8.84
CA LEU A 112 -5.26 -4.53 9.92
C LEU A 112 -5.91 -5.67 10.72
N GLN A 113 -6.46 -6.69 10.05
CA GLN A 113 -7.00 -7.87 10.74
C GLN A 113 -5.93 -8.61 11.55
N GLY A 114 -4.72 -8.74 10.98
CA GLY A 114 -3.58 -9.40 11.63
C GLY A 114 -3.11 -8.65 12.87
N LEU A 115 -3.13 -7.33 12.84
CA LEU A 115 -2.77 -6.48 13.97
C LEU A 115 -3.84 -6.47 15.06
N GLU A 116 -5.13 -6.34 14.71
CA GLU A 116 -6.22 -6.25 15.70
C GLU A 116 -6.38 -7.54 16.51
N ARG A 117 -6.10 -8.69 15.89
CA ARG A 117 -6.26 -10.01 16.52
C ARG A 117 -4.93 -10.71 16.83
N THR A 118 -3.80 -10.05 16.62
CA THR A 118 -2.44 -10.61 16.78
C THR A 118 -2.26 -11.92 16.01
N GLN A 119 -2.73 -11.97 14.76
CA GLN A 119 -2.73 -13.15 13.91
C GLN A 119 -1.56 -13.14 12.92
N HIS A 120 -0.45 -13.79 13.28
CA HIS A 120 0.73 -13.90 12.40
C HIS A 120 0.43 -14.43 11.00
N PHE A 121 -0.50 -15.38 10.86
CA PHE A 121 -0.85 -15.91 9.54
C PHE A 121 -1.50 -14.86 8.63
N LYS A 122 -2.28 -13.91 9.19
CA LYS A 122 -2.88 -12.80 8.44
C LYS A 122 -1.82 -11.80 8.01
N LEU A 123 -0.85 -11.52 8.89
CA LEU A 123 0.30 -10.68 8.56
C LEU A 123 1.13 -11.28 7.43
N ASP A 124 1.39 -12.60 7.46
CA ASP A 124 2.11 -13.24 6.36
C ASP A 124 1.32 -13.22 5.05
N GLN A 125 -0.01 -13.44 5.10
CA GLN A 125 -0.86 -13.24 3.92
C GLN A 125 -0.78 -11.81 3.39
N ALA A 126 -0.85 -10.80 4.27
CA ALA A 126 -0.73 -9.40 3.87
C ALA A 126 0.63 -9.14 3.18
N ARG A 127 1.74 -9.63 3.75
CA ARG A 127 3.08 -9.55 3.17
C ARG A 127 3.14 -10.13 1.75
N GLN A 128 2.59 -11.33 1.54
CA GLN A 128 2.57 -11.99 0.24
C GLN A 128 1.75 -11.19 -0.80
N ILE A 129 0.61 -10.62 -0.40
CA ILE A 129 -0.24 -9.83 -1.28
C ILE A 129 0.40 -8.47 -1.61
N TYR A 130 1.02 -7.78 -0.64
CA TYR A 130 1.81 -6.59 -0.91
C TYR A 130 2.94 -6.86 -1.89
N ALA A 131 3.71 -7.94 -1.70
CA ALA A 131 4.76 -8.33 -2.64
C ALA A 131 4.21 -8.64 -4.04
N LYS A 132 2.99 -9.16 -4.15
CA LYS A 132 2.31 -9.37 -5.43
C LYS A 132 1.89 -8.05 -6.07
N ALA A 133 1.34 -7.11 -5.30
CA ALA A 133 0.98 -5.78 -5.78
C ALA A 133 2.21 -5.02 -6.31
N LEU A 134 3.33 -5.07 -5.57
CA LEU A 134 4.62 -4.51 -5.98
C LEU A 134 5.09 -5.10 -7.30
N ARG A 135 5.06 -6.44 -7.45
CA ARG A 135 5.44 -7.10 -8.71
C ARG A 135 4.54 -6.74 -9.88
N PHE A 136 3.21 -6.67 -9.67
CA PHE A 136 2.29 -6.29 -10.74
C PHE A 136 2.60 -4.88 -11.24
N PHE A 137 2.93 -4.00 -10.30
CA PHE A 137 3.27 -2.62 -10.59
C PHE A 137 4.62 -2.50 -11.32
N THR A 138 5.67 -3.16 -10.86
CA THR A 138 7.01 -3.07 -11.46
C THR A 138 7.14 -3.84 -12.79
N SER A 139 6.36 -4.91 -12.98
CA SER A 139 6.36 -5.69 -14.24
C SER A 139 5.65 -5.00 -15.41
N THR A 140 4.86 -3.95 -15.15
CA THR A 140 4.03 -3.29 -16.17
C THR A 140 4.67 -2.03 -16.78
N GLY A 141 5.94 -1.71 -16.46
CA GLY A 141 6.70 -0.63 -17.13
C GLY A 141 8.21 -0.64 -16.88
N LYS A 142 9.01 -0.24 -17.89
CA LYS A 142 10.49 -0.28 -17.93
C LYS A 142 11.26 0.77 -17.10
N ALA A 143 10.58 1.58 -16.29
CA ALA A 143 11.21 2.39 -15.24
C ALA A 143 10.11 2.82 -14.27
N THR A 144 10.11 2.27 -13.07
CA THR A 144 9.11 2.48 -12.01
C THR A 144 8.84 3.98 -11.75
N LEU A 145 9.85 4.83 -11.95
CA LEU A 145 9.78 6.29 -11.75
C LEU A 145 9.22 7.07 -12.96
N ALA A 146 9.57 6.68 -14.19
CA ALA A 146 9.10 7.41 -15.37
C ALA A 146 7.59 7.22 -15.62
N ALA A 147 7.02 6.09 -15.17
CA ALA A 147 5.59 5.77 -15.28
C ALA A 147 4.73 6.34 -14.13
N THR A 148 5.35 6.91 -13.09
CA THR A 148 4.69 7.46 -11.89
C THR A 148 4.60 8.99 -11.88
N ARG A 149 4.68 9.64 -13.05
CA ARG A 149 4.56 11.10 -13.17
C ARG A 149 3.17 11.66 -12.83
N GLU A 150 2.18 10.81 -12.60
CA GLU A 150 0.88 11.21 -12.06
C GLU A 150 0.95 11.12 -10.53
N GLY A 151 0.53 12.19 -9.83
CA GLY A 151 0.74 12.42 -8.39
C GLY A 151 0.25 11.30 -7.47
N ASP A 152 -1.04 11.03 -7.52
CA ASP A 152 -1.44 9.88 -8.30
C ASP A 152 -0.88 8.48 -7.86
N ARG A 153 -0.31 7.84 -8.86
CA ARG A 153 0.34 6.53 -8.79
C ARG A 153 1.44 6.47 -7.73
N ARG A 154 2.05 7.61 -7.41
CA ARG A 154 3.12 7.70 -6.43
C ARG A 154 2.61 7.61 -5.00
N VAL A 155 1.47 8.20 -4.66
CA VAL A 155 0.86 8.03 -3.32
C VAL A 155 0.59 6.55 -3.05
N LEU A 156 -0.02 5.85 -4.01
CA LEU A 156 -0.27 4.42 -3.91
C LEU A 156 1.04 3.64 -3.69
N PHE A 157 2.11 3.98 -4.39
CA PHE A 157 3.37 3.25 -4.30
C PHE A 157 4.15 3.55 -3.01
N LEU A 158 4.06 4.77 -2.49
CA LEU A 158 4.55 5.13 -1.16
C LEU A 158 3.80 4.32 -0.09
N ALA A 159 2.47 4.35 -0.11
CA ALA A 159 1.64 3.60 0.84
C ALA A 159 1.91 2.09 0.76
N LEU A 160 2.01 1.55 -0.45
CA LEU A 160 2.31 0.14 -0.70
C LEU A 160 3.69 -0.26 -0.16
N SER A 161 4.74 0.52 -0.46
CA SER A 161 6.10 0.23 -0.02
C SER A 161 6.24 0.35 1.50
N ASN A 162 5.65 1.40 2.07
CA ASN A 162 5.65 1.63 3.51
C ASN A 162 4.94 0.50 4.29
N ASN A 163 3.74 0.12 3.85
CA ASN A 163 2.97 -0.93 4.53
C ASN A 163 3.61 -2.32 4.35
N TYR A 164 4.24 -2.57 3.19
CA TYR A 164 5.03 -3.78 2.97
C TYR A 164 6.25 -3.84 3.92
N GLY A 165 7.00 -2.73 4.04
CA GLY A 165 8.13 -2.65 4.95
C GLY A 165 7.73 -2.87 6.41
N HIS A 166 6.61 -2.28 6.83
CA HIS A 166 6.06 -2.47 8.18
C HIS A 166 5.73 -3.94 8.47
N VAL A 167 4.99 -4.61 7.58
CA VAL A 167 4.62 -6.01 7.82
C VAL A 167 5.83 -6.94 7.77
N CYS A 168 6.82 -6.66 6.91
CA CYS A 168 8.08 -7.39 6.89
C CYS A 168 8.84 -7.20 8.21
N ALA A 169 8.93 -5.98 8.73
CA ALA A 169 9.57 -5.70 10.01
C ALA A 169 8.90 -6.45 11.18
N LEU A 170 7.56 -6.46 11.24
CA LEU A 170 6.79 -7.21 12.24
C LEU A 170 7.02 -8.73 12.18
N LEU A 171 7.32 -9.24 10.99
CA LEU A 171 7.60 -10.65 10.74
C LEU A 171 9.10 -10.98 10.79
N CYS A 172 9.95 -10.03 11.20
CA CYS A 172 11.42 -10.16 11.20
C CYS A 172 12.01 -10.52 9.82
N ASP A 173 11.34 -10.12 8.74
CA ASP A 173 11.79 -10.29 7.34
C ASP A 173 12.69 -9.10 6.96
N ARG A 174 13.99 -9.26 7.22
CA ARG A 174 15.01 -8.23 6.97
C ARG A 174 15.11 -7.85 5.49
N GLU A 175 15.16 -8.84 4.59
CA GLU A 175 15.29 -8.62 3.15
C GLU A 175 14.09 -7.84 2.60
N GLY A 176 12.87 -8.23 2.98
CA GLY A 176 11.66 -7.50 2.58
C GLY A 176 11.64 -6.06 3.11
N THR A 177 12.13 -5.86 4.33
CA THR A 177 12.26 -4.53 4.95
C THR A 177 13.25 -3.65 4.19
N GLU A 178 14.45 -4.13 3.91
CA GLU A 178 15.49 -3.40 3.18
C GLU A 178 15.02 -3.02 1.77
N LYS A 179 14.36 -3.96 1.08
CA LYS A 179 13.77 -3.72 -0.24
C LYS A 179 12.68 -2.66 -0.22
N ALA A 180 11.82 -2.67 0.79
CA ALA A 180 10.81 -1.63 0.97
C ALA A 180 11.44 -0.25 1.14
N GLN A 181 12.51 -0.14 1.92
CA GLN A 181 13.24 1.11 2.11
C GLN A 181 13.89 1.61 0.83
N GLU A 182 14.42 0.70 0.00
CA GLU A 182 14.98 1.06 -1.31
C GLU A 182 13.93 1.72 -2.20
N PHE A 183 12.74 1.13 -2.32
CA PHE A 183 11.65 1.74 -3.08
C PHE A 183 11.23 3.11 -2.55
N ILE A 184 11.12 3.27 -1.23
CA ILE A 184 10.77 4.56 -0.63
C ILE A 184 11.87 5.61 -0.92
N ARG A 185 13.15 5.24 -0.84
CA ARG A 185 14.27 6.13 -1.17
C ARG A 185 14.23 6.57 -2.63
N GLU A 186 14.01 5.63 -3.55
CA GLU A 186 13.89 5.92 -4.98
C GLU A 186 12.72 6.88 -5.25
N LEU A 187 11.58 6.68 -4.59
CA LEU A 187 10.41 7.55 -4.75
C LEU A 187 10.70 8.97 -4.26
N ILE A 188 11.27 9.12 -3.08
CA ILE A 188 11.51 10.44 -2.47
C ILE A 188 12.59 11.22 -3.21
N ALA A 189 13.60 10.53 -3.74
CA ALA A 189 14.67 11.17 -4.51
C ALA A 189 14.17 11.79 -5.82
N ASP A 190 12.98 11.40 -6.28
CA ASP A 190 12.42 11.94 -7.51
C ASP A 190 11.76 13.32 -7.27
N PRO A 191 12.07 14.34 -8.11
CA PRO A 191 11.61 15.72 -7.94
C PRO A 191 10.09 15.94 -7.88
N PHE A 192 9.29 15.01 -8.39
CA PHE A 192 7.83 15.12 -8.34
C PHE A 192 7.26 14.78 -6.95
N SER A 193 8.04 14.19 -6.04
CA SER A 193 7.58 13.81 -4.70
C SER A 193 7.20 15.01 -3.85
N ASP A 194 7.91 16.12 -4.02
CA ASP A 194 7.66 17.37 -3.30
C ASP A 194 6.32 18.04 -3.71
N GLN A 195 5.67 17.55 -4.78
CA GLN A 195 4.37 18.05 -5.25
C GLN A 195 3.18 17.26 -4.71
N ILE A 196 3.44 16.13 -4.03
CA ILE A 196 2.42 15.11 -3.72
C ILE A 196 2.31 14.91 -2.21
N LEU A 197 3.44 14.84 -1.53
CA LEU A 197 3.48 14.77 -0.09
C LEU A 197 3.57 16.17 0.50
N ASP A 198 2.87 16.39 1.60
CA ASP A 198 3.11 17.58 2.38
C ASP A 198 4.53 17.54 3.03
N PRO A 199 5.05 18.69 3.49
CA PRO A 199 6.39 18.73 4.09
C PRO A 199 6.57 17.81 5.31
N SER A 200 5.50 17.56 6.09
CA SER A 200 5.55 16.67 7.25
C SER A 200 5.74 15.21 6.85
N ASP A 201 4.95 14.71 5.91
CA ASP A 201 5.05 13.35 5.36
C ASP A 201 6.41 13.15 4.69
N MET A 202 6.87 14.15 3.94
CA MET A 202 8.18 14.13 3.29
C MET A 202 9.32 14.02 4.32
N SER A 203 9.25 14.83 5.39
CA SER A 203 10.22 14.79 6.48
C SER A 203 10.20 13.43 7.19
N PHE A 204 9.01 12.89 7.44
CA PHE A 204 8.83 11.57 8.03
C PHE A 204 9.52 10.47 7.21
N PHE A 205 9.24 10.37 5.91
CA PHE A 205 9.84 9.32 5.11
C PHE A 205 11.35 9.47 4.96
N ARG A 206 11.85 10.72 4.84
CA ARG A 206 13.30 10.98 4.83
C ARG A 206 13.96 10.51 6.13
N ALA A 207 13.35 10.80 7.29
CA ALA A 207 13.84 10.35 8.59
C ALA A 207 13.82 8.82 8.73
N THR A 208 12.75 8.16 8.31
CA THR A 208 12.62 6.69 8.41
C THR A 208 13.61 5.96 7.49
N CYS A 209 13.84 6.47 6.28
CA CYS A 209 14.90 5.96 5.40
C CYS A 209 16.30 6.15 5.98
N LEU A 210 16.52 7.22 6.76
CA LEU A 210 17.79 7.48 7.46
C LEU A 210 17.97 6.56 8.67
N LEU A 211 16.89 6.23 9.40
CA LEU A 211 16.93 5.35 10.57
C LEU A 211 17.24 3.89 10.20
N GLY A 212 16.79 3.42 9.03
CA GLY A 212 17.23 2.14 8.46
C GLY A 212 18.75 2.06 8.30
N LYS A 213 19.39 3.14 7.81
CA LYS A 213 20.86 3.22 7.68
C LYS A 213 21.59 3.35 9.02
N LEU A 214 20.99 4.00 10.02
CA LEU A 214 21.63 4.16 11.34
C LEU A 214 21.65 2.85 12.14
N LYS A 215 20.70 1.94 11.94
CA LYS A 215 20.75 0.58 12.54
C LYS A 215 21.80 -0.33 11.88
N GLU A 216 22.15 -0.10 10.62
CA GLU A 216 23.25 -0.82 9.94
C GLU A 216 24.64 -0.34 10.37
N LEU A 217 24.74 0.90 10.88
CA LEU A 217 25.99 1.50 11.37
C LEU A 217 26.21 1.28 12.88
N ALA A 218 25.21 0.77 13.60
CA ALA A 218 25.41 0.36 14.98
C ALA A 218 26.25 -0.95 14.99
N PRO A 219 27.44 -0.96 15.61
CA PRO A 219 28.24 -2.17 15.68
C PRO A 219 27.42 -3.27 16.36
N SER A 220 27.36 -4.44 15.73
CA SER A 220 26.73 -5.62 16.31
C SER A 220 27.24 -5.81 17.74
N PRO A 221 26.38 -5.99 18.75
CA PRO A 221 26.85 -6.22 20.11
C PRO A 221 27.77 -7.44 20.08
N ALA A 222 28.98 -7.26 20.61
CA ALA A 222 29.97 -8.33 20.67
C ALA A 222 29.33 -9.55 21.36
N PRO A 223 29.57 -10.78 20.85
CA PRO A 223 29.05 -11.97 21.51
C PRO A 223 29.55 -11.97 22.95
N SER A 224 28.61 -12.05 23.90
CA SER A 224 28.90 -12.18 25.32
C SER A 224 29.81 -13.40 25.51
N ALA A 225 31.03 -13.15 25.97
CA ALA A 225 32.02 -14.16 26.34
C ALA A 225 31.58 -14.93 27.60
#